data_AF-A0A6B3C876-F1
#
_entry.id   AF-A0A6B3C876-F1
#
_cell.length_a   1.000
_cell.length_b   1.000
_cell.length_c   1.000
_cell.angle_alpha   90.00
_cell.angle_beta   90.00
_cell.angle_gamma   90.00
#
_symmetry.space_group_name_H-M   'P 1'
#
loop_
_entity.id
_entity.type
_entity.pdbx_description
1 polymer ?
#
loop_
_entity_poly.entity_id
_entity_poly.type
_entity_poly.pdbx_seq_one_letter_code
_entity_poly.pdbx_strand_id
1 'polypeptide(L)'
;MRTAPTGQVLYDTTATRASAVVLRAYSTSFGLGTRLLGGRARRDIEAVYALVRLADEVVDTYRGPDAGAELDELEEQVARALRTGYSTNVVVHAFARTARRTGIGHAEIDPFFASMR
;
A
#
# COMPACT_ATOMS: atom_id res chain seq x y z
N MET A 1 32.93 -10.99 1.30
CA MET A 1 32.50 -9.72 0.68
C MET A 1 30.98 -9.75 0.54
N ARG A 2 30.22 -8.97 1.34
CA ARG A 2 28.75 -8.95 1.28
C ARG A 2 28.38 -7.92 0.21
N THR A 3 27.90 -8.35 -0.95
CA THR A 3 27.43 -7.46 -2.01
C THR A 3 26.36 -6.53 -1.41
N ALA A 4 26.55 -5.22 -1.52
CA ALA A 4 25.55 -4.27 -1.09
C ALA A 4 24.23 -4.57 -1.83
N PRO A 5 23.07 -4.55 -1.16
CA PRO A 5 21.81 -4.74 -1.84
C PRO A 5 21.68 -3.69 -2.95
N THR A 6 21.22 -4.12 -4.13
CA THR A 6 20.90 -3.20 -5.23
C THR A 6 19.89 -2.15 -4.74
N GLY A 7 19.92 -0.94 -5.32
CA GLY A 7 19.04 0.16 -4.90
C GLY A 7 17.55 -0.24 -4.90
N GLN A 8 17.16 -1.13 -5.81
CA GLN A 8 15.81 -1.70 -5.86
C GLN A 8 15.47 -2.53 -4.62
N VAL A 9 16.35 -3.42 -4.15
CA VAL A 9 16.11 -4.24 -2.94
C VAL A 9 15.98 -3.36 -1.70
N LEU A 10 16.72 -2.25 -1.65
CA LEU A 10 16.60 -1.29 -0.55
C LEU A 10 15.26 -0.55 -0.59
N TYR A 11 14.82 -0.11 -1.76
CA TYR A 11 13.54 0.58 -1.95
C TYR A 11 12.37 -0.34 -1.59
N ASP A 12 12.37 -1.55 -2.15
CA ASP A 12 11.47 -2.65 -1.86
C ASP A 12 11.29 -2.91 -0.35
N THR A 13 12.41 -3.00 0.36
CA THR A 13 12.44 -3.26 1.80
C THR A 13 11.93 -2.06 2.59
N THR A 14 12.29 -0.84 2.17
CA THR A 14 11.84 0.40 2.79
C THR A 14 10.32 0.57 2.65
N ALA A 15 9.78 0.35 1.46
CA ALA A 15 8.34 0.39 1.18
C ALA A 15 7.54 -0.60 2.05
N THR A 16 8.05 -1.82 2.17
CA THR A 16 7.49 -2.84 3.06
C THR A 16 7.47 -2.36 4.51
N ARG A 17 8.58 -1.80 5.01
CA ARG A 17 8.69 -1.30 6.38
C ARG A 17 7.77 -0.12 6.65
N ALA A 18 7.62 0.79 5.68
CA ALA A 18 6.71 1.93 5.78
C ALA A 18 5.26 1.45 5.95
N SER A 19 4.82 0.47 5.15
CA SER A 19 3.49 -0.13 5.27
C SER A 19 3.25 -0.75 6.66
N ALA A 20 4.27 -1.42 7.20
CA ALA A 20 4.21 -1.98 8.53
C ALA A 20 4.11 -0.90 9.64
N VAL A 21 4.70 0.27 9.44
CA VAL A 21 4.57 1.41 10.36
C VAL A 21 3.14 1.96 10.32
N VAL A 22 2.56 2.15 9.13
CA VAL A 22 1.16 2.60 8.97
C VAL A 22 0.21 1.66 9.73
N LEU A 23 0.29 0.35 9.50
CA LEU A 23 -0.58 -0.60 10.21
C LEU A 23 -0.44 -0.48 11.73
N ARG A 24 0.78 -0.40 12.27
CA ARG A 24 1.02 -0.29 13.71
C ARG A 24 0.51 1.02 14.32
N ALA A 25 0.57 2.12 13.57
CA ALA A 25 0.10 3.42 14.03
C ALA A 25 -1.44 3.48 14.11
N TYR A 26 -2.13 2.84 13.15
CA TYR A 26 -3.59 2.93 13.04
C TYR A 26 -4.35 1.72 13.59
N SER A 27 -3.70 0.59 13.86
CA SER A 27 -4.37 -0.59 14.41
C SER A 27 -3.51 -1.44 15.33
N THR A 28 -3.80 -1.37 16.63
CA THR A 28 -3.21 -2.25 17.66
C THR A 28 -3.72 -3.69 17.51
N SER A 29 -5.03 -3.86 17.27
CA SER A 29 -5.68 -5.18 17.13
C SER A 29 -5.22 -5.94 15.89
N PHE A 30 -5.19 -5.32 14.70
CA PHE A 30 -4.61 -5.98 13.52
C PHE A 30 -3.10 -6.18 13.67
N GLY A 31 -2.41 -5.25 14.34
CA GLY A 31 -0.98 -5.39 14.66
C GLY A 31 -0.65 -6.60 15.55
N LEU A 32 -1.59 -7.04 16.39
CA LEU A 32 -1.48 -8.27 17.18
C LEU A 32 -1.93 -9.50 16.38
N GLY A 33 -3.06 -9.42 15.67
CA GLY A 33 -3.60 -10.53 14.87
C GLY A 33 -2.67 -10.99 13.75
N THR A 34 -2.00 -10.06 13.07
CA THR A 34 -1.04 -10.37 12.00
C THR A 34 0.25 -11.01 12.50
N ARG A 35 0.58 -10.94 13.81
CA ARG A 35 1.76 -11.62 14.38
C ARG A 35 1.63 -13.14 14.40
N LEU A 36 0.40 -13.64 14.34
CA LEU A 36 0.10 -15.08 14.28
C LEU A 36 0.25 -15.63 12.85
N LEU A 37 0.40 -14.76 11.86
CA LEU A 37 0.56 -15.14 10.46
C LEU A 37 2.05 -15.34 10.11
N GLY A 38 2.30 -16.20 9.12
CA GLY A 38 3.63 -16.33 8.52
C GLY A 38 4.13 -14.99 7.98
N GLY A 39 5.45 -14.74 8.07
CA GLY A 39 6.03 -13.43 7.80
C GLY A 39 5.72 -12.84 6.43
N ARG A 40 5.44 -13.67 5.41
CA ARG A 40 5.00 -13.21 4.09
C ARG A 40 3.55 -12.70 4.13
N ALA A 41 2.60 -13.52 4.57
CA ALA A 41 1.19 -13.14 4.67
C ALA A 41 1.00 -11.86 5.51
N ARG A 42 1.76 -11.72 6.59
CA ARG A 42 1.79 -10.49 7.39
C ARG A 42 2.19 -9.26 6.57
N ARG A 43 3.28 -9.32 5.81
CA ARG A 43 3.73 -8.20 4.96
C ARG A 43 2.72 -7.86 3.88
N ASP A 44 2.07 -8.88 3.33
CA ASP A 44 1.04 -8.71 2.29
C ASP A 44 -0.15 -7.94 2.87
N ILE A 45 -0.61 -8.30 4.07
CA ILE A 45 -1.69 -7.57 4.78
C ILE A 45 -1.25 -6.16 5.19
N GLU A 46 -0.02 -5.98 5.69
CA GLU A 46 0.51 -4.66 6.04
C GLU A 46 0.48 -3.72 4.83
N ALA A 47 0.83 -4.19 3.62
CA ALA A 47 0.80 -3.41 2.40
C ALA A 47 -0.62 -3.06 1.94
N VAL A 48 -1.55 -4.01 1.99
CA VAL A 48 -2.98 -3.76 1.65
C VAL A 48 -3.59 -2.77 2.62
N TYR A 49 -3.41 -2.98 3.93
CA TYR A 49 -3.92 -2.10 4.96
C TYR A 49 -3.38 -0.67 4.79
N ALA A 50 -2.09 -0.53 4.51
CA ALA A 50 -1.48 0.79 4.36
C ALA A 50 -2.06 1.58 3.18
N LEU A 51 -2.37 0.93 2.06
CA LEU A 51 -3.04 1.59 0.93
C LEU A 51 -4.46 2.03 1.31
N VAL A 52 -5.25 1.13 1.91
CA VAL A 52 -6.63 1.44 2.31
C VAL A 52 -6.63 2.62 3.29
N ARG A 53 -5.77 2.57 4.31
CA ARG A 53 -5.63 3.67 5.27
C ARG A 53 -5.22 4.98 4.62
N LEU A 54 -4.31 4.94 3.63
CA LEU A 54 -3.90 6.15 2.92
C LEU A 54 -5.08 6.79 2.19
N ALA A 55 -5.91 6.00 1.52
CA ALA A 55 -7.13 6.51 0.88
C ALA A 55 -8.15 7.03 1.90
N ASP A 56 -8.34 6.34 3.03
CA ASP A 56 -9.21 6.80 4.12
C ASP A 56 -8.78 8.18 4.61
N GLU A 57 -7.49 8.44 4.84
CA GLU A 57 -7.03 9.74 5.34
C GLU A 57 -7.26 10.89 4.35
N VAL A 58 -7.30 10.61 3.04
CA VAL A 58 -7.68 11.62 2.03
C VAL A 58 -9.14 12.05 2.22
N VAL A 59 -10.04 11.09 2.45
CA VAL A 59 -11.48 11.33 2.60
C VAL A 59 -11.85 11.83 4.00
N ASP A 60 -11.33 11.19 5.04
CA ASP A 60 -11.72 11.39 6.43
C ASP A 60 -10.99 12.55 7.10
N THR A 61 -9.70 12.75 6.79
CA THR A 61 -8.84 13.68 7.53
C THR A 61 -8.53 14.95 6.73
N TYR A 62 -8.07 14.83 5.48
CA TYR A 62 -7.67 15.99 4.69
C TYR A 62 -8.83 16.94 4.41
N ARG A 63 -9.97 16.42 3.90
CA ARG A 63 -11.23 17.16 3.65
C ARG A 63 -11.07 18.49 2.88
N GLY A 64 -9.97 18.65 2.13
CA GLY A 64 -9.74 19.80 1.27
C GLY A 64 -10.70 19.82 0.07
N PRO A 65 -10.87 20.97 -0.59
CA PRO A 65 -11.70 21.09 -1.79
C PRO A 65 -11.21 20.21 -2.96
N ASP A 66 -9.96 19.77 -2.90
CA ASP A 66 -9.21 18.95 -3.84
C ASP A 66 -9.05 17.48 -3.39
N ALA A 67 -9.70 17.04 -2.30
CA ALA A 67 -9.63 15.65 -1.84
C ALA A 67 -10.01 14.62 -2.92
N GLY A 68 -10.96 14.95 -3.78
CA GLY A 68 -11.31 14.10 -4.93
C GLY A 68 -10.15 13.95 -5.93
N ALA A 69 -9.42 15.04 -6.22
CA ALA A 69 -8.27 15.02 -7.12
C ALA A 69 -7.09 14.22 -6.54
N GLU A 70 -6.86 14.33 -5.22
CA GLU A 70 -5.86 13.53 -4.51
C GLU A 70 -6.19 12.02 -4.57
N LEU A 71 -7.48 11.67 -4.44
CA LEU A 71 -7.94 10.29 -4.55
C LEU A 71 -7.80 9.76 -5.99
N ASP A 72 -8.14 10.58 -6.99
CA ASP A 72 -7.94 10.26 -8.41
C ASP A 72 -6.46 10.03 -8.72
N GLU A 73 -5.56 10.90 -8.23
CA GLU A 73 -4.12 10.72 -8.42
C GLU A 73 -3.63 9.42 -7.76
N LEU A 74 -4.10 9.12 -6.54
CA LEU A 74 -3.75 7.89 -5.85
C LEU A 74 -4.19 6.65 -6.64
N GLU A 75 -5.40 6.66 -7.19
CA GLU A 75 -5.91 5.58 -8.05
C GLU A 75 -5.03 5.39 -9.29
N GLU A 76 -4.67 6.47 -9.97
CA GLU A 76 -3.79 6.43 -11.15
C GLU A 76 -2.39 5.89 -10.82
N GLN A 77 -1.82 6.30 -9.68
CA GLN A 77 -0.55 5.79 -9.19
C GLN A 77 -0.61 4.28 -8.95
N VAL A 78 -1.70 3.79 -8.33
CA VAL A 78 -1.93 2.34 -8.13
C VAL A 78 -2.03 1.62 -9.46
N ALA A 79 -2.89 2.07 -10.37
CA ALA A 79 -3.08 1.45 -11.68
C ALA A 79 -1.76 1.39 -12.47
N ARG A 80 -0.98 2.47 -12.45
CA ARG A 80 0.34 2.53 -13.09
C ARG A 80 1.30 1.51 -12.46
N ALA A 81 1.37 1.47 -11.13
CA ALA A 81 2.27 0.59 -10.40
C ALA A 81 1.92 -0.90 -10.55
N LEU A 82 0.64 -1.25 -10.69
CA LEU A 82 0.23 -2.62 -11.02
C LEU A 82 0.82 -3.08 -12.36
N ARG A 83 0.90 -2.19 -13.36
CA ARG A 83 1.47 -2.50 -14.68
C ARG A 83 3.00 -2.51 -14.65
N THR A 84 3.61 -1.48 -14.08
CA THR A 84 5.08 -1.26 -14.15
C THR A 84 5.85 -1.97 -13.04
N GLY A 85 5.19 -2.31 -11.93
CA GLY A 85 5.84 -2.82 -10.72
C GLY A 85 6.56 -1.74 -9.89
N TYR A 86 6.38 -0.46 -10.21
CA TYR A 86 7.07 0.66 -9.56
C TYR A 86 6.13 1.84 -9.30
N SER A 87 6.34 2.49 -8.15
CA SER A 87 5.74 3.78 -7.80
C SER A 87 6.76 4.56 -6.99
N THR A 88 6.73 5.88 -7.07
CA THR A 88 7.49 6.79 -6.19
C THR A 88 6.86 6.87 -4.80
N ASN A 89 5.54 6.65 -4.71
CA ASN A 89 4.83 6.51 -3.45
C ASN A 89 5.13 5.14 -2.84
N VAL A 90 5.81 5.12 -1.69
CA VAL A 90 6.30 3.90 -1.05
C VAL A 90 5.18 2.95 -0.59
N VAL A 91 3.99 3.49 -0.26
CA VAL A 91 2.82 2.66 0.11
C VAL A 91 2.26 1.99 -1.14
N VAL A 92 2.04 2.77 -2.20
CA VAL A 92 1.59 2.25 -3.51
C VAL A 92 2.57 1.23 -4.06
N HIS A 93 3.88 1.46 -3.91
CA HIS A 93 4.90 0.52 -4.34
C HIS A 93 4.81 -0.82 -3.60
N ALA A 94 4.70 -0.80 -2.27
CA ALA A 94 4.54 -2.02 -1.47
C ALA A 94 3.24 -2.76 -1.83
N PHE A 95 2.15 -2.03 -2.00
CA PHE A 95 0.87 -2.59 -2.42
C PHE A 95 0.98 -3.24 -3.80
N ALA A 96 1.48 -2.54 -4.81
CA ALA A 96 1.55 -3.05 -6.17
C ALA A 96 2.36 -4.36 -6.26
N ARG A 97 3.44 -4.46 -5.50
CA ARG A 97 4.22 -5.70 -5.41
C ARG A 97 3.44 -6.85 -4.77
N THR A 98 2.62 -6.55 -3.77
CA THR A 98 1.72 -7.52 -3.15
C THR A 98 0.62 -7.92 -4.11
N ALA A 99 -0.08 -6.96 -4.71
CA ALA A 99 -1.17 -7.17 -5.64
C ALA A 99 -0.76 -8.05 -6.84
N ARG A 100 0.37 -7.74 -7.48
CA ARG A 100 0.92 -8.57 -8.58
C ARG A 100 1.24 -10.01 -8.18
N ARG A 101 1.53 -10.26 -6.91
CA ARG A 101 1.89 -11.58 -6.37
C ARG A 101 0.66 -12.37 -5.91
N THR A 102 -0.38 -11.68 -5.45
CA THR A 102 -1.61 -12.29 -4.92
C THR A 102 -2.75 -12.33 -5.94
N GLY A 103 -2.61 -11.63 -7.06
CA GLY A 103 -3.63 -11.56 -8.11
C GLY A 103 -4.67 -10.45 -7.91
N ILE A 104 -4.47 -9.54 -6.93
CA ILE A 104 -5.32 -8.36 -6.77
C ILE A 104 -5.10 -7.45 -7.98
N GLY A 105 -6.18 -7.02 -8.63
CA GLY A 105 -6.15 -6.18 -9.81
C GLY A 105 -7.31 -5.20 -9.87
N HIS A 106 -7.62 -4.76 -11.07
CA HIS A 106 -8.68 -3.77 -11.32
C HIS A 106 -10.06 -4.21 -10.82
N ALA A 107 -10.34 -5.53 -10.85
CA ALA A 107 -11.61 -6.07 -10.36
C ALA A 107 -11.88 -5.76 -8.88
N GLU A 108 -10.84 -5.64 -8.05
CA GLU A 108 -10.96 -5.26 -6.64
C GLU A 108 -10.68 -3.77 -6.41
N ILE A 109 -9.77 -3.17 -7.18
CA ILE A 109 -9.26 -1.82 -6.95
C ILE A 109 -10.24 -0.75 -7.43
N ASP A 110 -10.80 -0.92 -8.63
CA ASP A 110 -11.73 0.04 -9.21
C ASP A 110 -12.99 0.21 -8.32
N PRO A 111 -13.67 -0.87 -7.85
CA PRO A 111 -14.80 -0.70 -6.93
C PRO A 111 -14.39 -0.15 -5.56
N PHE A 112 -13.17 -0.41 -5.09
CA PHE A 112 -12.65 0.19 -3.86
C PHE A 112 -12.58 1.72 -3.99
N PHE A 113 -11.88 2.25 -5.00
CA PHE A 113 -11.79 3.70 -5.20
C PHE A 113 -13.13 4.33 -5.56
N ALA A 114 -14.01 3.62 -6.28
CA ALA A 114 -15.37 4.09 -6.53
C ALA A 114 -16.19 4.25 -5.24
N SER A 115 -16.00 3.37 -4.24
CA SER A 115 -16.71 3.46 -2.95
C SER A 115 -16.23 4.57 -2.02
N MET A 116 -15.05 5.15 -2.30
CA MET A 116 -14.45 6.24 -1.53
C MET A 116 -14.92 7.63 -1.99
N ARG A 117 -15.73 7.69 -3.06
CA ARG A 117 -16.31 8.91 -3.64
C ARG A 117 -17.82 8.96 -3.38
#